data_AF-A0A4Y3FQC7-F1
#
_entry.id   AF-A0A4Y3FQC7-F1
#
_cell.length_a   1.000
_cell.length_b   1.000
_cell.length_c   1.000
_cell.angle_alpha   90.00
_cell.angle_beta   90.00
_cell.angle_gamma   90.00
#
_symmetry.space_group_name_H-M   'P 1'
#
loop_
_entity.id
_entity.type
_entity.pdbx_description
1 polymer ?
#
loop_
_entity_poly.entity_id
_entity_poly.type
_entity_poly.pdbx_seq_one_letter_code
_entity_poly.pdbx_strand_id
1 'polypeptide(L)'
;MYYINGQEYLGINVKIRGCAVPGVEAKRFVIIKKTDKMPIREDVLKWAEEWKSQKKSKLKKVWVMQIEGNRWKKVMDVIEI
;
A
#
# COMPACT_ATOMS: atom_id res chain seq x y z
N MET A 1 16.78 -5.29 2.22
CA MET A 1 16.11 -4.04 1.80
C MET A 1 14.66 -4.08 2.23
N TYR A 2 14.06 -2.96 2.61
CA TYR A 2 12.68 -2.86 3.07
C TYR A 2 11.84 -2.06 2.07
N TYR A 3 10.60 -2.51 1.90
CA TYR A 3 9.62 -2.01 0.96
C TYR A 3 8.37 -1.64 1.74
N ILE A 4 8.02 -0.36 1.68
CA ILE A 4 6.79 0.16 2.27
C ILE A 4 5.73 0.06 1.18
N ASN A 5 4.79 -0.85 1.38
CA ASN A 5 3.72 -1.14 0.43
C ASN A 5 2.43 -0.49 0.90
N GLY A 6 1.57 -0.18 -0.06
CA GLY A 6 0.27 0.44 0.16
C GLY A 6 -0.83 -0.19 -0.67
N GLN A 7 -2.07 -0.10 -0.19
CA GLN A 7 -3.27 -0.43 -0.95
C GLN A 7 -4.10 0.82 -1.21
N GLU A 8 -4.24 1.18 -2.47
CA GLU A 8 -5.02 2.33 -2.92
C GLU A 8 -6.33 1.91 -3.52
N TYR A 9 -7.38 2.68 -3.23
CA TYR A 9 -8.71 2.54 -3.81
C TYR A 9 -8.88 3.53 -4.96
N LEU A 10 -9.49 3.09 -6.06
CA LEU A 10 -9.49 3.86 -7.31
C LEU A 10 -10.79 4.64 -7.57
N GLY A 11 -11.82 4.50 -6.74
CA GLY A 11 -13.12 5.14 -6.94
C GLY A 11 -13.96 4.55 -8.07
N ILE A 12 -13.52 3.45 -8.70
CA ILE A 12 -14.20 2.83 -9.83
C ILE A 12 -14.67 1.42 -9.46
N ASN A 13 -15.88 1.05 -9.89
CA ASN A 13 -16.39 -0.30 -9.68
C ASN A 13 -15.72 -1.29 -10.64
N VAL A 14 -15.35 -2.46 -10.14
CA VAL A 14 -14.75 -3.51 -10.96
C VAL A 14 -15.83 -4.11 -11.88
N LYS A 15 -15.47 -4.34 -13.14
CA LYS A 15 -16.27 -5.15 -14.06
C LYS A 15 -15.76 -6.58 -14.06
N ILE A 16 -16.63 -7.53 -13.73
CA ILE A 16 -16.34 -8.97 -13.80
C ILE A 16 -17.25 -9.56 -14.87
N ARG A 17 -16.65 -10.18 -15.90
CA ARG A 17 -17.39 -10.76 -17.05
C ARG A 17 -18.35 -9.76 -17.73
N GLY A 18 -17.94 -8.49 -17.86
CA GLY A 18 -18.72 -7.45 -18.51
C GLY A 18 -19.75 -6.73 -17.63
N CYS A 19 -20.08 -7.27 -16.46
CA CYS A 19 -21.01 -6.66 -15.51
C CYS A 19 -20.26 -5.86 -14.44
N ALA A 20 -20.69 -4.61 -14.20
CA ALA A 20 -20.22 -3.85 -13.05
C ALA A 20 -20.74 -4.51 -11.77
N VAL A 21 -19.84 -4.79 -10.81
CA VAL A 21 -20.22 -5.38 -9.53
C VAL A 21 -20.46 -4.24 -8.52
N PRO A 22 -21.70 -4.03 -8.06
CA PRO A 22 -22.00 -2.99 -7.08
C PRO A 22 -21.26 -3.26 -5.77
N GLY A 23 -20.67 -2.21 -5.18
CA GLY A 23 -19.96 -2.31 -3.90
C GLY A 23 -18.53 -2.86 -3.98
N VAL A 24 -18.05 -3.28 -5.16
CA VAL A 24 -16.67 -3.75 -5.34
C VAL A 24 -15.84 -2.68 -6.04
N GLU A 25 -15.14 -1.88 -5.23
CA GLU A 25 -14.21 -0.85 -5.70
C GLU A 25 -12.87 -1.46 -6.13
N ALA A 26 -12.34 -1.02 -7.28
CA ALA A 26 -11.04 -1.41 -7.77
C ALA A 26 -9.93 -0.91 -6.84
N LYS A 27 -8.96 -1.78 -6.59
CA LYS A 27 -7.85 -1.54 -5.68
C LYS A 27 -6.55 -1.82 -6.41
N ARG A 28 -5.48 -1.12 -6.07
CA ARG A 28 -4.13 -1.44 -6.53
C ARG A 28 -3.14 -1.47 -5.39
N PHE A 29 -2.11 -2.29 -5.56
CA PHE A 29 -0.95 -2.30 -4.67
C PHE A 29 0.13 -1.39 -5.23
N VAL A 30 0.70 -0.56 -4.36
CA VAL A 30 1.75 0.41 -4.70
C VAL A 30 2.92 0.27 -3.75
N ILE A 31 4.13 0.56 -4.24
CA ILE A 31 5.31 0.73 -3.39
C ILE A 31 5.43 2.23 -3.12
N ILE A 32 5.22 2.61 -1.86
CA ILE A 32 5.27 4.00 -1.41
C ILE A 32 6.73 4.47 -1.31
N LYS A 33 7.58 3.62 -0.73
CA LYS A 33 9.00 3.93 -0.51
C LYS A 33 9.81 2.64 -0.39
N LYS A 34 11.11 2.75 -0.64
CA LYS A 34 12.10 1.71 -0.33
C LYS A 34 13.17 2.30 0.59
N THR A 35 13.71 1.49 1.50
CA THR A 35 14.72 1.89 2.47
C THR A 35 15.61 0.72 2.83
N ASP A 36 16.89 0.97 3.11
CA ASP A 36 17.83 -0.07 3.53
C ASP A 36 17.74 -0.38 5.03
N LYS A 37 17.21 0.56 5.81
CA LYS A 37 17.01 0.42 7.27
C LYS A 37 15.57 0.05 7.58
N MET A 38 15.37 -0.79 8.60
CA MET A 38 14.03 -1.16 9.07
C MET A 38 13.30 0.11 9.53
N PRO A 39 12.16 0.48 8.91
CA PRO A 39 11.42 1.66 9.32
C PRO A 39 10.61 1.37 10.59
N ILE A 40 10.44 2.39 11.42
CA ILE A 40 9.49 2.35 12.53
C ILE A 40 8.08 2.74 12.06
N ARG A 41 7.09 2.53 12.92
CA ARG A 41 5.68 2.76 12.59
C ARG A 41 5.41 4.22 12.22
N GLU A 42 6.04 5.15 12.93
CA GLU A 42 5.90 6.60 12.75
C GLU A 42 6.42 7.04 11.38
N ASP A 43 7.56 6.49 10.95
CA ASP A 43 8.12 6.75 9.62
C ASP A 43 7.19 6.26 8.50
N VAL A 44 6.63 5.05 8.67
CA VAL A 44 5.69 4.46 7.70
C VAL A 44 4.43 5.31 7.56
N LEU A 45 3.87 5.77 8.68
CA LEU A 45 2.71 6.66 8.68
C LEU A 45 3.01 8.00 8.02
N LYS A 46 4.16 8.60 8.34
CA LYS A 46 4.60 9.86 7.72
C LYS A 46 4.71 9.72 6.20
N TRP A 47 5.37 8.69 5.70
CA TRP A 47 5.49 8.47 4.26
C TRP A 47 4.15 8.14 3.59
N ALA A 48 3.24 7.47 4.29
CA ALA A 48 1.89 7.21 3.79
C ALA A 48 1.09 8.51 3.62
N GLU A 49 1.16 9.42 4.59
CA GLU A 49 0.51 10.74 4.50
C GLU A 49 1.14 11.64 3.42
N GLU A 50 2.47 11.65 3.32
CA GLU A 50 3.17 12.33 2.22
C GLU A 50 2.69 11.81 0.85
N TRP A 51 2.55 10.50 0.71
CA TRP A 51 2.07 9.87 -0.52
C TRP A 51 0.61 10.22 -0.85
N LYS A 52 -0.29 10.17 0.16
CA LYS A 52 -1.69 10.61 0.02
C LYS A 52 -1.76 12.03 -0.51
N SER A 53 -0.99 12.94 0.10
CA SER A 53 -0.95 14.36 -0.25
C SER A 53 -0.43 14.57 -1.67
N GLN A 54 0.73 13.98 -2.02
CA GLN A 54 1.36 14.18 -3.32
C GLN A 54 0.57 13.60 -4.49
N LYS A 55 -0.09 12.44 -4.29
CA LYS A 55 -0.78 11.72 -5.36
C LYS A 55 -2.29 11.90 -5.36
N LYS A 56 -2.85 12.70 -4.43
CA LYS A 56 -4.30 12.74 -4.12
C LYS A 56 -4.86 11.31 -4.02
N SER A 57 -4.09 10.43 -3.40
CA SER A 57 -4.34 9.00 -3.38
C SER A 57 -5.38 8.65 -2.32
N LYS A 58 -6.26 7.68 -2.63
CA LYS A 58 -7.15 7.05 -1.64
C LYS A 58 -6.48 5.81 -1.04
N LEU A 59 -5.26 5.99 -0.53
CA LEU A 59 -4.51 4.97 0.19
C LEU A 59 -5.23 4.67 1.51
N LYS A 60 -5.52 3.39 1.80
CA LYS A 60 -6.24 2.97 3.02
C LYS A 60 -5.46 2.01 3.93
N LYS A 61 -4.47 1.31 3.37
CA LYS A 61 -3.67 0.33 4.13
C LYS A 61 -2.21 0.41 3.75
N VAL A 62 -1.32 0.24 4.71
CA VAL A 62 0.13 0.15 4.50
C VAL A 62 0.77 -0.97 5.31
N TRP A 63 1.84 -1.56 4.79
CA TRP A 63 2.62 -2.58 5.49
C TRP A 63 4.06 -2.59 4.97
N VAL A 64 4.95 -3.21 5.74
CA VAL A 64 6.37 -3.30 5.39
C VAL A 64 6.74 -4.73 5.06
N MET A 65 7.38 -4.89 3.91
CA MET A 65 7.99 -6.14 3.48
C MET A 65 9.50 -5.97 3.47
N GLN A 66 10.22 -6.97 3.98
CA GLN A 66 11.67 -7.09 3.85
C GLN A 66 12.00 -8.07 2.73
N ILE A 67 12.97 -7.71 1.89
CA ILE A 67 13.60 -8.62 0.94
C ILE A 67 14.96 -9.03 1.49
N GLU A 68 15.15 -10.34 1.60
CA GLU A 68 16.42 -11.02 1.92
C GLU A 68 16.72 -12.02 0.79
N GLY A 69 17.67 -11.68 -0.08
CA GLY A 69 17.93 -12.43 -1.31
C GLY A 69 16.70 -12.42 -2.23
N ASN A 70 16.11 -13.59 -2.48
CA ASN A 70 14.88 -13.76 -3.26
C ASN A 70 13.61 -13.94 -2.40
N ARG A 71 13.74 -13.89 -1.07
CA ARG A 71 12.63 -14.12 -0.14
C ARG A 71 12.00 -12.80 0.29
N TRP A 72 10.68 -12.78 0.29
CA TRP A 72 9.87 -11.67 0.82
C TRP A 72 9.31 -12.07 2.17
N LYS A 73 9.50 -11.23 3.19
CA LYS A 73 8.99 -11.42 4.55
C LYS A 73 8.20 -10.20 4.97
N LYS A 74 6.97 -10.40 5.46
CA LYS A 74 6.22 -9.32 6.12
C LYS A 74 6.85 -9.07 7.49
N VAL A 75 7.27 -7.83 7.75
CA VAL A 75 8.00 -7.46 8.98
C VAL A 75 7.24 -6.45 9.84
N MET A 76 6.11 -5.95 9.34
CA MET A 76 5.23 -5.07 10.08
C MET A 76 3.79 -5.42 9.73
N ASP A 77 2.90 -5.34 10.72
CA ASP A 77 1.48 -5.53 10.50
C ASP A 77 0.87 -4.50 9.57
N VAL A 78 -0.31 -4.85 9.04
CA VAL A 78 -1.03 -3.94 8.17
C VAL A 78 -1.60 -2.83 9.04
N ILE A 79 -1.24 -1.60 8.72
CA ILE A 79 -1.74 -0.39 9.36
C ILE A 79 -2.85 0.16 8.48
N GLU A 80 -4.01 0.40 9.07
CA GLU A 80 -5.10 1.14 8.45
C GLU A 80 -4.92 2.64 8.71
N ILE A 81 -5.18 3.45 7.68
CA ILE A 81 -4.91 4.89 7.60
C ILE A 81 -6.03 5.62 6.85
#